data_AF-A0A1F4QP75-F1
#
_entry.id   AF-A0A1F4QP75-F1
#
_cell.length_a   1.000
_cell.length_b   1.000
_cell.length_c   1.000
_cell.angle_alpha   90.00
_cell.angle_beta   90.00
_cell.angle_gamma   90.00
#
_symmetry.space_group_name_H-M   'P 1'
#
loop_
_entity.id
_entity.type
_entity.pdbx_description
1 polymer ?
#
loop_
_entity_poly.entity_id
_entity_poly.type
_entity_poly.pdbx_seq_one_letter_code
_entity_poly.pdbx_strand_id
1 'polypeptide(L)'
;MAYLDEIYNQRMINNPYSEQDILYLHETFLTVGFHGIYVPSFSFGRAIMKTFLKSLNCYSDVACLTKGIEPLGNEVTDLYSLLFAKNILGHEDRLKDFILEEFDYDFLWIEEKSEWAFQQWYIEFVEALKELHVDKFMPVIIVKSS
;
A
#
# COMPACT_ATOMS: atom_id res chain seq x y z
N MET A 1 -0.74 -14.71 11.72
CA MET A 1 -1.23 -13.44 12.28
C MET A 1 -0.12 -12.49 12.77
N ALA A 2 1.11 -12.97 13.05
CA ALA A 2 2.26 -12.14 13.45
C ALA A 2 3.22 -11.75 12.30
N TYR A 3 2.98 -12.22 11.07
CA TYR A 3 4.02 -12.25 10.02
C TYR A 3 4.30 -10.89 9.35
N LEU A 4 3.34 -9.97 9.38
CA LEU A 4 3.52 -8.61 8.83
C LEU A 4 3.97 -7.62 9.91
N ASP A 5 3.51 -7.77 11.15
CA ASP A 5 3.86 -6.86 12.22
C ASP A 5 5.34 -6.94 12.66
N GLU A 6 6.00 -8.08 12.43
CA GLU A 6 7.43 -8.24 12.75
C GLU A 6 8.38 -7.61 11.71
N ILE A 7 7.89 -7.24 10.53
CA ILE A 7 8.74 -6.80 9.40
C ILE A 7 8.79 -5.26 9.29
N TYR A 8 7.87 -4.53 9.91
CA TYR A 8 7.67 -3.10 9.63
C TYR A 8 8.07 -2.19 10.79
N ASN A 9 8.83 -1.13 10.50
CA ASN A 9 8.95 0.02 11.39
C ASN A 9 7.61 0.77 11.40
N GLN A 10 6.71 0.36 12.28
CA GLN A 10 5.37 0.95 12.39
C GLN A 10 5.39 2.17 13.31
N ARG A 11 5.05 3.35 12.77
CA ARG A 11 4.93 4.58 13.55
C ARG A 11 3.51 5.13 13.45
N MET A 12 2.96 5.54 14.60
CA MET A 12 1.69 6.28 14.64
C MET A 12 1.92 7.72 14.20
N ILE A 13 1.19 8.16 13.19
CA ILE A 13 1.25 9.51 12.64
C ILE A 13 0.00 10.27 13.07
N ASN A 14 0.19 11.35 13.81
CA ASN A 14 -0.88 12.21 14.31
C ASN A 14 -0.76 13.64 13.75
N ASN A 15 -1.86 14.39 13.81
CA ASN A 15 -1.91 15.82 13.47
C ASN A 15 -1.98 16.65 14.76
N PRO A 16 -1.19 17.73 14.92
CA PRO A 16 -0.13 18.25 14.04
C PRO A 16 1.07 17.32 13.90
N TYR A 17 1.63 17.26 12.68
CA TYR A 17 2.86 16.51 12.43
C TYR A 17 4.02 17.14 13.18
N SER A 18 4.82 16.32 13.87
CA SER A 18 6.12 16.76 14.36
C SER A 18 7.14 16.79 13.21
N GLU A 19 8.24 17.53 13.37
CA GLU A 19 9.35 17.49 12.40
C GLU A 19 9.88 16.06 12.19
N GLN A 20 9.90 15.24 13.26
CA GLN A 20 10.33 13.86 13.17
C GLN A 20 9.35 12.99 12.36
N ASP A 21 8.05 13.27 12.43
CA ASP A 21 7.06 12.55 11.60
C ASP A 21 7.25 12.91 10.13
N ILE A 22 7.53 14.19 9.84
CA ILE A 22 7.80 14.65 8.47
C ILE A 22 9.05 13.96 7.92
N LEU A 23 10.16 13.95 8.67
CA LEU A 23 11.39 13.28 8.25
C LEU A 23 11.20 11.77 8.04
N TYR A 24 10.51 11.12 8.97
CA TYR A 24 10.19 9.69 8.85
C TYR A 24 9.34 9.41 7.60
N LEU A 25 8.30 10.21 7.34
CA LEU A 25 7.47 10.05 6.15
C LEU A 25 8.24 10.31 4.86
N HIS A 26 9.12 11.31 4.82
CA HIS A 26 9.99 11.53 3.67
C HIS A 26 10.89 10.32 3.39
N GLU A 27 11.53 9.75 4.41
CA GLU A 27 12.35 8.55 4.27
C GLU A 27 11.51 7.36 3.81
N THR A 28 10.33 7.17 4.41
CA THR A 28 9.40 6.07 4.10
C THR A 28 8.96 6.11 2.64
N PHE A 29 8.62 7.29 2.13
CA PHE A 29 8.17 7.45 0.75
C PHE A 29 9.29 7.37 -0.27
N LEU A 30 10.56 7.52 0.11
CA LEU A 30 11.71 7.49 -0.83
C LEU A 30 12.52 6.20 -0.75
N THR A 31 12.24 5.34 0.22
CA THR A 31 12.96 4.08 0.43
C THR A 31 12.15 2.95 -0.19
N VAL A 32 12.77 2.16 -1.08
CA VAL A 32 12.16 0.92 -1.58
C VAL A 32 11.93 -0.05 -0.43
N GLY A 33 10.89 -0.87 -0.53
CA GLY A 33 10.60 -1.88 0.47
C GLY A 33 9.21 -1.75 1.04
N PHE A 34 8.87 -2.70 1.90
CA PHE A 34 7.63 -2.64 2.66
C PHE A 34 7.79 -1.77 3.91
N HIS A 35 6.91 -0.79 4.05
CA HIS A 35 6.84 0.10 5.21
C HIS A 35 5.45 0.06 5.83
N GLY A 36 5.35 0.42 7.10
CA GLY A 36 4.07 0.43 7.81
C GLY A 36 3.84 1.76 8.52
N ILE A 37 2.66 2.34 8.35
CA ILE A 37 2.24 3.52 9.12
C ILE A 37 0.89 3.27 9.80
N TYR A 38 0.76 3.75 11.03
CA TYR A 38 -0.53 3.81 11.71
C TYR A 38 -1.11 5.21 11.63
N VAL A 39 -2.41 5.28 11.38
CA VAL A 39 -3.15 6.52 11.25
C VAL A 39 -4.48 6.46 12.02
N PRO A 40 -5.03 7.60 12.46
CA PRO A 40 -6.35 7.64 13.11
C PRO A 40 -7.51 7.19 12.22
N SER A 41 -7.37 7.31 10.90
CA SER A 41 -8.37 6.85 9.91
C SER A 41 -7.74 6.71 8.53
N PHE A 42 -8.34 5.88 7.66
CA PHE A 42 -7.91 5.79 6.26
C PHE A 42 -8.05 7.12 5.52
N SER A 43 -9.07 7.93 5.82
CA SER A 43 -9.23 9.26 5.24
C SER A 43 -8.02 10.16 5.57
N PHE A 44 -7.53 10.10 6.81
CA PHE A 44 -6.31 10.78 7.21
C PHE A 44 -5.06 10.21 6.52
N GLY A 45 -4.95 8.88 6.43
CA GLY A 45 -3.89 8.22 5.66
C GLY A 45 -3.85 8.64 4.19
N ARG A 46 -5.00 8.73 3.53
CA ARG A 46 -5.12 9.24 2.15
C ARG A 46 -4.68 10.68 2.03
N ALA A 47 -4.98 11.53 3.02
CA ALA A 47 -4.50 12.91 3.04
C ALA A 47 -2.97 12.99 3.13
N ILE A 48 -2.34 12.10 3.93
CA ILE A 48 -0.87 11.96 3.97
C ILE A 48 -0.36 11.52 2.59
N MET A 49 -0.88 10.41 2.04
CA MET A 49 -0.47 9.90 0.72
C MET A 49 -0.52 10.98 -0.35
N LYS A 50 -1.67 11.66 -0.46
CA LYS A 50 -1.87 12.73 -1.44
C LYS A 50 -0.89 13.90 -1.26
N THR A 51 -0.59 14.27 -0.01
CA THR A 51 0.32 15.38 0.28
C THR A 51 1.75 15.04 -0.12
N PHE A 52 2.22 13.84 0.25
CA PHE A 52 3.60 13.41 0.00
C PHE A 52 3.85 13.00 -1.45
N LEU A 53 2.93 12.26 -2.07
CA LEU A 53 3.04 11.93 -3.50
C LEU A 53 3.12 13.19 -4.36
N LYS A 54 2.27 14.19 -4.04
CA LYS A 54 2.30 15.48 -4.74
C LYS A 54 3.55 16.31 -4.44
N SER A 55 4.06 16.30 -3.21
CA SER A 55 5.22 17.11 -2.84
C SER A 55 6.52 16.54 -3.41
N LEU A 56 6.64 15.21 -3.47
CA LEU A 56 7.79 14.53 -4.04
C LEU A 56 7.78 14.57 -5.57
N ASN A 57 6.60 14.45 -6.19
CA ASN A 57 6.39 14.55 -7.64
C ASN A 57 7.39 13.70 -8.45
N CYS A 58 7.68 12.50 -7.93
CA CYS A 58 8.61 11.55 -8.53
C CYS A 58 7.97 10.20 -8.89
N TYR A 59 6.68 10.03 -8.57
CA TYR A 59 5.87 8.86 -8.88
C TYR A 59 4.88 9.20 -9.98
N SER A 60 4.82 8.37 -11.01
CA SER A 60 3.98 8.53 -12.19
C SER A 60 2.79 7.59 -12.16
N ASP A 61 2.99 6.37 -11.66
CA ASP A 61 2.02 5.28 -11.74
C ASP A 61 1.77 4.70 -10.34
N VAL A 62 0.77 5.27 -9.66
CA VAL A 62 0.48 4.94 -8.27
C VAL A 62 -0.71 4.00 -8.16
N ALA A 63 -0.54 2.91 -7.41
CA ALA A 63 -1.61 1.98 -7.07
C ALA A 63 -2.02 2.09 -5.60
N CYS A 64 -3.31 1.90 -5.34
CA CYS A 64 -3.85 1.72 -4.00
C CYS A 64 -4.67 0.43 -3.94
N LEU A 65 -4.34 -0.45 -3.00
CA LEU A 65 -5.20 -1.56 -2.63
C LEU A 65 -6.13 -1.14 -1.49
N THR A 66 -7.41 -0.93 -1.78
CA THR A 66 -8.43 -0.55 -0.78
C THR A 66 -9.79 -1.18 -1.08
N LYS A 67 -10.61 -1.42 -0.04
CA LYS A 67 -12.07 -1.68 -0.16
C LYS A 67 -12.89 -0.45 0.25
N GLY A 68 -12.26 0.72 0.36
CA GLY A 68 -12.93 1.96 0.68
C GLY A 68 -13.82 2.39 -0.48
N ILE A 69 -15.03 2.87 -0.16
CA ILE A 69 -15.95 3.46 -1.15
C ILE A 69 -15.55 4.88 -1.56
N GLU A 70 -14.68 5.51 -0.77
CA GLU A 70 -14.19 6.85 -1.05
C GLU A 70 -13.31 6.83 -2.31
N PRO A 71 -13.50 7.79 -3.23
CA PRO A 71 -12.70 7.85 -4.45
C PRO A 71 -11.22 8.06 -4.14
N LEU A 72 -10.39 7.18 -4.68
CA LEU A 72 -8.96 7.43 -4.87
C LEU A 72 -8.86 8.43 -6.03
N GLY A 73 -8.05 9.48 -5.92
CA GLY A 73 -8.01 10.52 -6.95
C GLY A 73 -7.75 9.95 -8.36
N ASN A 74 -8.05 10.72 -9.41
CA ASN A 74 -7.99 10.24 -10.81
C ASN A 74 -6.63 9.65 -11.26
N GLU A 75 -5.55 9.95 -10.53
CA GLU A 75 -4.18 9.53 -10.83
C GLU A 75 -3.77 8.26 -10.05
N VAL A 76 -4.70 7.66 -9.29
CA VAL A 76 -4.43 6.49 -8.46
C VAL A 76 -5.27 5.32 -8.95
N THR A 77 -4.62 4.22 -9.27
CA THR A 77 -5.31 2.99 -9.68
C THR A 77 -5.87 2.28 -8.46
N ASP A 78 -7.19 2.03 -8.46
CA ASP A 78 -7.84 1.15 -7.49
C ASP A 78 -7.55 -0.31 -7.83
N LEU A 79 -6.53 -0.85 -7.17
CA LEU A 79 -6.04 -2.19 -7.43
C LEU A 79 -7.06 -3.26 -7.03
N TYR A 80 -7.85 -3.03 -5.99
CA TYR A 80 -8.85 -4.01 -5.57
C TYR A 80 -9.94 -4.14 -6.63
N SER A 81 -10.46 -3.01 -7.11
CA SER A 81 -11.47 -2.98 -8.16
C SER A 81 -10.95 -3.63 -9.45
N LEU A 82 -9.67 -3.38 -9.80
CA LEU A 82 -9.02 -4.00 -10.97
C LEU A 82 -8.93 -5.53 -10.82
N LEU A 83 -8.39 -6.02 -9.70
CA LEU A 83 -8.27 -7.45 -9.43
C LEU A 83 -9.63 -8.15 -9.37
N PHE A 84 -10.63 -7.50 -8.79
CA PHE A 84 -12.01 -8.00 -8.73
C PHE A 84 -12.63 -8.07 -10.14
N ALA A 85 -12.51 -7.01 -10.93
CA ALA A 85 -13.06 -6.97 -12.30
C ALA A 85 -12.43 -8.03 -13.22
N LYS A 86 -11.15 -8.34 -13.02
CA LYS A 86 -10.44 -9.41 -13.75
C LYS A 86 -10.67 -10.81 -13.19
N ASN A 87 -11.47 -10.95 -12.12
CA ASN A 87 -11.70 -12.22 -11.42
C ASN A 87 -10.38 -12.88 -10.95
N ILE A 88 -9.43 -12.09 -10.46
CA ILE A 88 -8.11 -12.60 -10.00
C ILE A 88 -8.17 -13.00 -8.52
N LEU A 89 -8.99 -12.32 -7.72
CA LEU A 89 -9.08 -12.57 -6.28
C LEU A 89 -9.49 -14.04 -6.00
N GLY A 90 -8.64 -14.76 -5.25
CA GLY A 90 -8.83 -16.18 -4.94
C GLY A 90 -8.22 -17.16 -5.94
N HIS A 91 -7.42 -16.67 -6.90
CA HIS A 91 -6.69 -17.47 -7.87
C HIS A 91 -5.18 -17.11 -7.83
N GLU A 92 -4.39 -17.81 -6.99
CA GLU A 92 -2.97 -17.52 -6.75
C GLU A 92 -2.15 -17.41 -8.04
N ASP A 93 -2.27 -18.38 -8.96
CA ASP A 93 -1.51 -18.37 -10.23
C ASP A 93 -1.80 -17.11 -11.05
N ARG A 94 -3.08 -16.73 -11.16
CA ARG A 94 -3.50 -15.54 -11.91
C ARG A 94 -3.04 -14.25 -11.25
N LEU A 95 -2.82 -14.27 -9.94
CA LEU A 95 -2.31 -13.14 -9.22
C LEU A 95 -0.81 -12.92 -9.48
N LYS A 96 -0.04 -14.01 -9.51
CA LYS A 96 1.38 -13.96 -9.90
C LYS A 96 1.53 -13.51 -11.35
N ASP A 97 0.71 -14.04 -12.26
CA ASP A 97 0.69 -13.62 -13.67
C ASP A 97 0.38 -12.12 -13.79
N PHE A 98 -0.63 -11.63 -13.07
CA PHE A 98 -0.94 -10.20 -13.02
C PHE A 98 0.23 -9.36 -12.50
N ILE A 99 0.91 -9.80 -11.44
CA ILE A 99 2.06 -9.08 -10.89
C ILE A 99 3.24 -9.07 -11.89
N LEU A 100 3.42 -10.13 -12.68
CA LEU A 100 4.50 -10.22 -13.66
C LEU A 100 4.22 -9.45 -14.95
N GLU A 101 2.98 -9.41 -15.41
CA GLU A 101 2.63 -8.93 -16.75
C GLU A 101 2.01 -7.54 -16.78
N GLU A 102 1.40 -7.10 -15.68
CA GLU A 102 0.58 -5.86 -15.67
C GLU A 102 0.89 -4.91 -14.49
N PHE A 103 1.79 -5.28 -13.59
CA PHE A 103 2.10 -4.51 -12.38
C PHE A 103 3.23 -3.52 -12.62
N ASP A 104 2.97 -2.53 -13.46
CA ASP A 104 3.94 -1.50 -13.85
C ASP A 104 3.83 -0.23 -12.99
N TYR A 105 3.57 -0.37 -11.70
CA TYR A 105 3.45 0.76 -10.75
C TYR A 105 4.81 1.11 -10.15
N ASP A 106 5.05 2.39 -9.90
CA ASP A 106 6.26 2.89 -9.22
C ASP A 106 6.04 3.22 -7.74
N PHE A 107 4.79 3.13 -7.27
CA PHE A 107 4.42 3.23 -5.87
C PHE A 107 3.14 2.45 -5.56
N LEU A 108 3.14 1.73 -4.44
CA LEU A 108 1.96 1.05 -3.93
C LEU A 108 1.69 1.46 -2.49
N TRP A 109 0.43 1.76 -2.18
CA TRP A 109 -0.03 1.70 -0.79
C TRP A 109 -1.21 0.76 -0.61
N ILE A 110 -1.29 0.17 0.58
CA ILE A 110 -2.29 -0.82 0.95
C ILE A 110 -3.03 -0.31 2.17
N GLU A 111 -4.35 -0.10 2.06
CA GLU A 111 -5.22 0.19 3.19
C GLU A 111 -5.63 -1.11 3.87
N GLU A 112 -4.78 -1.60 4.77
CA GLU A 112 -4.99 -2.88 5.44
C GLU A 112 -6.10 -2.75 6.49
N LYS A 113 -7.27 -3.30 6.16
CA LYS A 113 -8.35 -3.49 7.14
C LYS A 113 -8.11 -4.75 7.95
N SER A 114 -8.50 -4.73 9.22
CA SER A 114 -8.40 -5.89 10.13
C SER A 114 -9.06 -7.17 9.58
N GLU A 115 -10.13 -7.02 8.80
CA GLU A 115 -10.84 -8.11 8.13
C GLU A 115 -10.06 -8.78 6.98
N TRP A 116 -9.00 -8.14 6.45
CA TRP A 116 -8.20 -8.71 5.35
C TRP A 116 -7.14 -9.68 5.83
N ALA A 117 -6.69 -9.55 7.08
CA ALA A 117 -5.67 -10.42 7.66
C ALA A 117 -6.03 -11.91 7.64
N PHE A 118 -7.31 -12.23 7.41
CA PHE A 118 -7.84 -13.59 7.32
C PHE A 118 -8.33 -13.97 5.92
N GLN A 119 -8.21 -13.07 4.94
CA GLN A 119 -8.63 -13.33 3.58
C GLN A 119 -7.47 -13.97 2.81
N GLN A 120 -7.67 -15.20 2.37
CA GLN A 120 -6.65 -16.00 1.70
C GLN A 120 -6.02 -15.26 0.49
N TRP A 121 -6.85 -14.61 -0.34
CA TRP A 121 -6.36 -13.83 -1.48
C TRP A 121 -5.43 -12.68 -1.09
N TYR A 122 -5.62 -12.09 0.10
CA TYR A 122 -4.79 -10.98 0.59
C TYR A 122 -3.43 -11.48 1.06
N ILE A 123 -3.43 -12.63 1.75
CA ILE A 123 -2.20 -13.31 2.16
C ILE A 123 -1.39 -13.68 0.91
N GLU A 124 -2.03 -14.31 -0.07
CA GLU A 124 -1.44 -14.67 -1.37
C GLU A 124 -0.91 -13.44 -2.12
N PHE A 125 -1.63 -12.32 -2.07
CA PHE A 125 -1.19 -11.06 -2.66
C PHE A 125 0.11 -10.57 -2.07
N VAL A 126 0.19 -10.46 -0.74
CA VAL A 126 1.39 -9.96 -0.06
C VAL A 126 2.56 -10.93 -0.21
N GLU A 127 2.30 -12.24 -0.20
CA GLU A 127 3.33 -13.27 -0.47
C GLU A 127 3.85 -13.16 -1.90
N ALA A 128 2.97 -13.04 -2.89
CA ALA A 128 3.36 -12.88 -4.29
C ALA A 128 4.20 -11.61 -4.52
N LEU A 129 3.85 -10.48 -3.89
CA LEU A 129 4.68 -9.27 -3.95
C LEU A 129 6.12 -9.51 -3.42
N LYS A 130 6.27 -10.28 -2.34
CA LYS A 130 7.58 -10.61 -1.74
C LYS A 130 8.37 -11.60 -2.60
N GLU A 131 7.71 -12.66 -3.07
CA GLU A 131 8.31 -13.69 -3.92
C GLU A 131 8.84 -13.09 -5.23
N LEU A 132 8.08 -12.17 -5.81
CA LEU A 132 8.43 -11.45 -7.03
C LEU A 132 9.33 -10.23 -6.78
N HIS A 133 9.77 -10.04 -5.53
CA HIS A 133 10.71 -8.99 -5.13
C HIS A 133 10.27 -7.57 -5.48
N VAL A 134 8.97 -7.32 -5.52
CA VAL A 134 8.41 -6.00 -5.84
C VAL A 134 8.96 -4.91 -4.90
N ASP A 135 9.21 -5.29 -3.64
CA ASP A 135 9.81 -4.46 -2.60
C ASP A 135 11.25 -4.00 -2.90
N LYS A 136 11.94 -4.62 -3.85
CA LYS A 136 13.29 -4.19 -4.28
C LYS A 136 13.26 -3.04 -5.28
N PHE A 137 12.11 -2.74 -5.86
CA PHE A 137 11.99 -1.81 -6.98
C PHE A 137 11.11 -0.60 -6.69
N MET A 138 10.20 -0.69 -5.71
CA MET A 138 9.35 0.42 -5.33
C MET A 138 9.03 0.46 -3.83
N PRO A 139 8.59 1.60 -3.29
CA PRO A 139 7.99 1.68 -1.97
C PRO A 139 6.62 1.00 -1.94
N VAL A 140 6.40 0.18 -0.91
CA VAL A 140 5.09 -0.40 -0.58
C VAL A 140 4.69 0.03 0.83
N ILE A 141 3.74 0.95 0.94
CA ILE A 141 3.29 1.45 2.25
C ILE A 141 2.01 0.77 2.70
N ILE A 142 2.06 0.05 3.82
CA ILE A 142 0.90 -0.52 4.49
C ILE A 142 0.37 0.51 5.48
N VAL A 143 -0.85 0.99 5.23
CA VAL A 143 -1.57 1.94 6.07
C VAL A 143 -2.54 1.14 6.93
N LYS A 144 -2.41 1.26 8.25
CA LYS A 144 -3.31 0.64 9.23
C LYS A 144 -4.05 1.73 10.00
N SER A 145 -5.36 1.60 10.16
CA SER A 145 -6.14 2.51 11.00
C SER A 145 -6.35 1.93 12.40
N SER A 146 -6.20 2.76 13.43
CA SER A 146 -6.59 2.45 14.81
C SER A 146 -8.10 2.31 14.98
#